data_AF-A0A9P1EBZ8-F1
#
_entry.id   AF-A0A9P1EBZ8-F1
#
_cell.length_a   1.000
_cell.length_b   1.000
_cell.length_c   1.000
_cell.angle_alpha   90.00
_cell.angle_beta   90.00
_cell.angle_gamma   90.00
#
_symmetry.space_group_name_H-M   'P 1'
#
loop_
_entity.id
_entity.type
_entity.pdbx_description
1 polymer ?
#
loop_
_entity_poly.entity_id
_entity_poly.type
_entity_poly.pdbx_seq_one_letter_code
_entity_poly.pdbx_strand_id
1 'polypeptide(L)'
;MALLDTQDARICPWLEKVGIQKWAKCMSGFNRFNVMTSNYVESLNSMNACARQYCVSKVINFLRERMQEWFKVRKGVAQSTCTKLSKKYEKLLVSLQFESSRMKVNASCEYEFEVIDRKCRCFVVNLNSRICTCGQIQLDHFVCVYVVAAIGSRPGLSCYSYISSYYTREHLLATWNGIMHPIGDLED
;
A
#
# COMPACT_ATOMS: atom_id res chain seq x y z
N MET A 1 -19.15 -12.28 -2.56
CA MET A 1 -20.62 -12.18 -2.36
C MET A 1 -21.06 -13.16 -1.27
N ALA A 2 -20.65 -14.43 -1.31
CA ALA A 2 -20.99 -15.42 -0.28
C ALA A 2 -20.77 -15.00 1.20
N LEU A 3 -19.70 -14.25 1.52
CA LEU A 3 -19.46 -13.71 2.87
C LEU A 3 -20.44 -12.58 3.27
N LEU A 4 -20.99 -11.86 2.30
CA LEU A 4 -21.99 -10.80 2.52
C LEU A 4 -23.40 -11.42 2.63
N ASP A 5 -23.68 -12.46 1.84
CA ASP A 5 -24.93 -13.22 1.91
C ASP A 5 -25.12 -13.88 3.29
N THR A 6 -24.02 -14.28 3.95
CA THR A 6 -24.06 -14.79 5.33
C THR A 6 -24.33 -13.71 6.39
N GLN A 7 -24.17 -12.42 6.07
CA GLN A 7 -24.52 -11.33 6.98
C GLN A 7 -25.96 -10.87 6.78
N ASP A 8 -26.34 -10.57 5.53
CA ASP A 8 -27.69 -10.20 5.15
C ASP A 8 -27.89 -10.37 3.65
N ALA A 9 -28.84 -11.24 3.26
CA ALA A 9 -29.16 -11.55 1.88
C ALA A 9 -29.62 -10.34 1.04
N ARG A 10 -30.01 -9.23 1.67
CA ARG A 10 -30.44 -7.99 0.99
C ARG A 10 -29.26 -7.14 0.52
N ILE A 11 -28.05 -7.37 1.04
CA ILE A 11 -26.87 -6.57 0.73
C ILE A 11 -26.46 -6.71 -0.73
N CYS A 12 -26.38 -7.95 -1.24
CA CYS A 12 -25.95 -8.20 -2.62
C CYS A 12 -26.89 -7.54 -3.66
N PRO A 13 -28.23 -7.72 -3.60
CA PRO A 13 -29.16 -7.01 -4.49
C PRO A 13 -29.07 -5.49 -4.41
N TRP A 14 -28.81 -4.94 -3.22
CA TRP A 14 -28.63 -3.50 -3.05
C TRP A 14 -27.31 -3.01 -3.68
N LEU A 15 -26.20 -3.73 -3.46
CA LEU A 15 -24.89 -3.40 -4.03
C LEU A 15 -24.90 -3.47 -5.57
N GLU A 16 -25.64 -4.41 -6.14
CA GLU A 16 -25.85 -4.48 -7.59
C GLU A 16 -26.55 -3.23 -8.12
N LYS A 17 -27.62 -2.76 -7.45
CA LYS A 17 -28.31 -1.50 -7.82
C LYS A 17 -27.42 -0.27 -7.69
N VAL A 18 -26.54 -0.24 -6.70
CA VAL A 18 -25.59 0.87 -6.49
C VAL A 18 -24.54 0.91 -7.62
N GLY A 19 -24.15 -0.25 -8.15
CA GLY A 19 -23.15 -0.41 -9.19
C GLY A 19 -21.74 -0.58 -8.63
N ILE A 20 -21.00 -1.54 -9.17
CA ILE A 20 -19.68 -1.98 -8.65
C ILE A 20 -18.66 -0.86 -8.55
N GLN A 21 -18.67 0.07 -9.51
CA GLN A 21 -17.81 1.25 -9.54
C GLN A 21 -18.00 2.18 -8.33
N LYS A 22 -19.17 2.15 -7.67
CA LYS A 22 -19.42 3.03 -6.52
C LYS A 22 -18.92 2.43 -5.21
N TRP A 23 -19.00 1.11 -5.05
CA TRP A 23 -18.68 0.43 -3.79
C TRP A 23 -17.37 -0.38 -3.82
N ALA A 24 -16.97 -0.95 -4.95
CA ALA A 24 -15.70 -1.66 -5.08
C ALA A 24 -14.58 -0.68 -5.43
N LYS A 25 -13.65 -0.50 -4.49
CA LYS A 25 -12.55 0.47 -4.64
C LYS A 25 -11.71 0.22 -5.90
N CYS A 26 -11.42 -1.05 -6.23
CA CYS A 26 -10.62 -1.41 -7.40
C CYS A 26 -11.30 -1.05 -8.72
N MET A 27 -12.63 -0.88 -8.71
CA MET A 27 -13.44 -0.55 -9.88
C MET A 27 -13.90 0.92 -9.90
N SER A 28 -13.44 1.74 -8.95
CA SER A 28 -13.93 3.11 -8.79
C SER A 28 -13.44 4.10 -9.85
N GLY A 29 -12.42 3.75 -10.64
CA GLY A 29 -11.79 4.66 -11.61
C GLY A 29 -10.96 5.80 -10.99
N PHE A 30 -11.01 5.98 -9.67
CA PHE A 30 -10.26 6.97 -8.91
C PHE A 30 -9.43 6.30 -7.82
N ASN A 31 -8.26 6.88 -7.53
CA ASN A 31 -7.38 6.43 -6.44
C ASN A 31 -8.00 6.75 -5.06
N ARG A 32 -8.86 5.86 -4.56
CA ARG A 32 -9.40 5.94 -3.19
C ARG A 32 -8.44 5.26 -2.21
N PHE A 33 -7.47 6.01 -1.70
CA PHE A 33 -6.52 5.52 -0.71
C PHE A 33 -7.21 5.13 0.60
N ASN A 34 -6.79 4.01 1.22
CA ASN A 34 -7.33 3.51 2.49
C ASN A 34 -6.79 4.23 3.74
N VAL A 35 -6.27 5.45 3.60
CA VAL A 35 -5.49 6.11 4.67
C VAL A 35 -6.39 6.90 5.63
N MET A 36 -7.70 7.01 5.36
CA MET A 36 -8.67 7.46 6.36
C MET A 36 -9.15 6.29 7.22
N THR A 37 -8.29 5.80 8.10
CA THR A 37 -8.73 4.97 9.23
C THR A 37 -8.70 5.83 10.49
N SER A 38 -9.78 5.82 11.26
CA SER A 38 -9.87 6.54 12.56
C SER A 38 -8.72 6.15 13.50
N ASN A 39 -8.13 4.98 13.31
CA ASN A 39 -6.93 4.48 13.99
C ASN A 39 -5.78 5.51 14.04
N TYR A 40 -5.55 6.32 12.99
CA TYR A 40 -4.52 7.36 13.04
C TYR A 40 -4.89 8.47 14.05
N VAL A 41 -6.13 8.92 14.02
CA VAL A 41 -6.65 9.94 14.93
C VAL A 41 -6.71 9.39 16.36
N GLU A 42 -7.14 8.15 16.54
CA GLU A 42 -7.17 7.46 17.83
C GLU A 42 -5.76 7.28 18.42
N SER A 43 -4.79 6.86 17.61
CA SER A 43 -3.39 6.72 18.03
C SER A 43 -2.78 8.06 18.41
N LEU A 44 -2.99 9.11 17.59
CA LEU A 44 -2.55 10.47 17.91
C LEU A 44 -3.22 10.99 19.18
N ASN A 45 -4.53 10.74 19.35
CA ASN A 45 -5.26 11.10 20.55
C ASN A 45 -4.69 10.38 21.77
N SER A 46 -4.47 9.07 21.69
CA SER A 46 -3.87 8.30 22.79
C SER A 46 -2.48 8.82 23.16
N MET A 47 -1.63 9.12 22.18
CA MET A 47 -0.31 9.69 22.41
C MET A 47 -0.38 11.08 23.08
N ASN A 48 -1.38 11.89 22.72
CA ASN A 48 -1.57 13.24 23.23
C ASN A 48 -2.43 13.31 24.50
N ALA A 49 -2.82 12.18 25.10
CA ALA A 49 -3.77 12.16 26.21
C ALA A 49 -3.28 13.02 27.39
N CYS A 50 -2.02 12.83 27.83
CA CYS A 50 -1.42 13.63 28.89
C CYS A 50 -1.05 15.04 28.40
N ALA A 51 -0.59 15.16 27.15
CA ALA A 51 -0.16 16.44 26.61
C ALA A 51 -1.30 17.49 26.58
N ARG A 52 -2.54 17.04 26.33
CA ARG A 52 -3.73 17.89 26.26
C ARG A 52 -4.09 18.60 27.57
N GLN A 53 -3.52 18.19 28.70
CA GLN A 53 -3.74 18.85 29.99
C GLN A 53 -2.80 20.06 30.21
N TYR A 54 -1.81 20.27 29.33
CA TYR A 54 -0.90 21.41 29.41
C TYR A 54 -1.40 22.63 28.64
N CYS A 55 -0.79 23.78 28.88
CA CYS A 55 -0.99 24.99 28.08
C CYS A 55 -0.68 24.74 26.59
N VAL A 56 -1.31 25.54 25.72
CA VAL A 56 -1.17 25.44 24.25
C VAL A 56 0.31 25.41 23.81
N SER A 57 1.17 26.23 24.42
CA SER A 57 2.61 26.26 24.12
C SER A 57 3.30 24.92 24.40
N LYS A 58 2.99 24.26 25.51
CA LYS A 58 3.57 22.96 25.89
C LYS A 58 3.07 21.83 24.99
N VAL A 59 1.80 21.88 24.56
CA VAL A 59 1.25 20.92 23.56
C VAL A 59 1.99 21.04 22.23
N ILE A 60 2.21 22.27 21.76
CA ILE A 60 2.93 22.53 20.50
C ILE A 60 4.38 22.01 20.59
N ASN A 61 5.07 22.27 21.70
CA ASN A 61 6.43 21.77 21.90
C ASN A 61 6.47 20.23 21.94
N PHE A 62 5.54 19.59 22.65
CA PHE A 62 5.43 18.13 22.67
C PHE A 62 5.26 17.54 21.25
N LEU A 63 4.34 18.11 20.46
CA LEU A 63 4.12 17.64 19.08
C LEU A 63 5.36 17.86 18.20
N ARG A 64 6.04 19.00 18.35
CA ARG A 64 7.29 19.30 17.66
C ARG A 64 8.37 18.26 17.98
N GLU A 65 8.62 17.98 19.25
CA GLU A 65 9.61 17.00 19.71
C GLU A 65 9.34 15.61 19.12
N ARG A 66 8.08 15.17 19.14
CA ARG A 66 7.65 13.89 18.54
C ARG A 66 7.89 13.85 17.04
N MET A 67 7.54 14.91 16.34
CA MET A 67 7.77 14.99 14.89
C MET A 67 9.26 15.01 14.56
N GLN A 68 10.09 15.73 15.32
CA GLN A 68 11.55 15.71 15.19
C GLN A 68 12.12 14.30 15.36
N GLU A 69 11.72 13.60 16.43
CA GLU A 69 12.14 12.23 16.70
C GLU A 69 11.75 11.29 15.55
N TRP A 70 10.49 11.33 15.12
CA TRP A 70 10.01 10.49 14.01
C TRP A 70 10.72 10.77 12.70
N PHE A 71 10.92 12.04 12.33
CA PHE A 71 11.65 12.40 11.12
C PHE A 71 13.11 11.92 11.19
N LYS A 72 13.78 12.12 12.34
CA LYS A 72 15.16 11.65 12.54
C LYS A 72 15.27 10.14 12.36
N VAL A 73 14.41 9.38 13.05
CA VAL A 73 14.41 7.91 12.98
C VAL A 73 14.09 7.43 11.56
N ARG A 74 13.03 7.95 10.95
CA ARG A 74 12.59 7.51 9.61
C ARG A 74 13.58 7.91 8.52
N LYS A 75 14.22 9.09 8.63
CA LYS A 75 15.32 9.50 7.73
C LYS A 75 16.50 8.55 7.84
N GLY A 76 16.90 8.16 9.05
CA GLY A 76 17.95 7.15 9.24
C GLY A 76 17.61 5.79 8.61
N VAL A 77 16.36 5.34 8.75
CA VAL A 77 15.88 4.11 8.08
C VAL A 77 15.91 4.25 6.55
N ALA A 78 15.48 5.39 6.02
CA ALA A 78 15.50 5.67 4.59
C ALA A 78 16.93 5.69 4.03
N GLN A 79 17.85 6.36 4.73
CA GLN A 79 19.27 6.45 4.35
C GLN A 79 19.98 5.09 4.40
N SER A 80 19.66 4.25 5.39
CA SER A 80 20.19 2.89 5.53
C SER A 80 19.52 1.85 4.63
N THR A 81 18.58 2.26 3.77
CA THR A 81 17.97 1.37 2.77
C THR A 81 18.84 1.42 1.51
N CYS A 82 19.42 0.28 1.14
CA CYS A 82 20.28 0.14 -0.05
C CYS A 82 19.58 -0.58 -1.22
N THR A 83 18.35 -1.03 -1.01
CA THR A 83 17.51 -1.73 -2.00
C THR A 83 16.71 -0.76 -2.87
N LYS A 84 16.12 -1.23 -3.98
CA LYS A 84 15.32 -0.40 -4.89
C LYS A 84 14.01 0.06 -4.21
N LEU A 85 13.40 -0.83 -3.45
CA LEU A 85 12.21 -0.55 -2.65
C LEU A 85 12.57 -0.41 -1.17
N SER A 86 11.62 0.06 -0.36
CA SER A 86 11.78 0.01 1.10
C SER A 86 11.93 -1.44 1.60
N LYS A 87 12.68 -1.66 2.68
CA LYS A 87 12.94 -3.00 3.25
C LYS A 87 11.66 -3.83 3.47
N LYS A 88 10.54 -3.18 3.83
CA LYS A 88 9.24 -3.83 3.99
C LYS A 88 8.72 -4.39 2.66
N TYR A 89 8.76 -3.60 1.60
CA TYR A 89 8.22 -3.98 0.30
C TYR A 89 9.15 -4.92 -0.47
N GLU A 90 10.47 -4.85 -0.26
CA GLU A 90 11.40 -5.89 -0.75
C GLU A 90 11.05 -7.27 -0.16
N LYS A 91 10.89 -7.35 1.17
CA LYS A 91 10.48 -8.60 1.82
C LYS A 91 9.12 -9.11 1.32
N LEU A 92 8.17 -8.20 1.12
CA LEU A 92 6.88 -8.55 0.54
C LEU A 92 7.04 -9.11 -0.87
N LEU A 93 7.84 -8.46 -1.73
CA LEU A 93 8.07 -8.92 -3.10
C LEU A 93 8.70 -10.31 -3.13
N VAL A 94 9.69 -10.59 -2.29
CA VAL A 94 10.31 -11.92 -2.16
C VAL A 94 9.27 -12.97 -1.74
N SER A 95 8.40 -12.64 -0.78
CA SER A 95 7.32 -13.54 -0.36
C SER A 95 6.32 -13.79 -1.49
N LEU A 96 5.97 -12.77 -2.28
CA LEU A 96 5.09 -12.92 -3.44
C LEU A 96 5.73 -13.80 -4.52
N GLN A 97 7.03 -13.63 -4.79
CA GLN A 97 7.78 -14.47 -5.74
C GLN A 97 7.81 -15.93 -5.32
N PHE A 98 8.02 -16.19 -4.03
CA PHE A 98 7.95 -17.54 -3.48
C PHE A 98 6.56 -18.15 -3.68
N GLU A 99 5.49 -17.42 -3.33
CA GLU A 99 4.13 -17.93 -3.49
C GLU A 99 3.72 -18.12 -4.96
N SER A 100 4.13 -17.22 -5.85
CA SER A 100 3.81 -17.26 -7.28
C SER A 100 4.46 -18.44 -8.00
N SER A 101 5.62 -18.92 -7.52
CA SER A 101 6.34 -20.05 -8.12
C SER A 101 5.53 -21.36 -8.15
N ARG A 102 4.44 -21.42 -7.38
CA ARG A 102 3.57 -22.59 -7.21
C ARG A 102 2.23 -22.44 -7.94
N MET A 103 2.11 -21.45 -8.83
CA MET A 103 0.92 -21.18 -9.64
C MET A 103 1.12 -21.66 -11.07
N LYS A 104 0.04 -22.05 -11.74
CA LYS A 104 0.06 -22.38 -13.16
C LYS A 104 -0.24 -21.11 -13.96
N VAL A 105 0.57 -20.83 -14.97
CA VAL A 105 0.41 -19.65 -15.85
C VAL A 105 0.22 -20.15 -17.28
N ASN A 106 -0.90 -19.76 -17.89
CA ASN A 106 -1.19 -20.01 -19.30
C ASN A 106 -1.16 -18.64 -20.02
N ALA A 107 -0.23 -18.48 -20.97
CA ALA A 107 -0.18 -17.27 -21.78
C ALA A 107 -1.24 -17.34 -22.90
N SER A 108 -2.14 -16.36 -22.95
CA SER A 108 -3.10 -16.20 -24.06
C SER A 108 -2.42 -15.48 -25.22
N CYS A 109 -1.66 -14.44 -24.92
CA CYS A 109 -0.87 -13.68 -25.89
C CYS A 109 0.42 -13.13 -25.23
N GLU A 110 1.08 -12.15 -25.86
CA GLU A 110 2.31 -11.56 -25.35
C GLU A 110 2.14 -10.87 -23.98
N TYR A 111 0.99 -10.22 -23.77
CA TYR A 111 0.73 -9.37 -22.60
C TYR A 111 -0.39 -9.86 -21.70
N GLU A 112 -1.15 -10.90 -22.08
CA GLU A 112 -2.31 -11.40 -21.33
C GLU A 112 -2.13 -12.87 -20.91
N PHE A 113 -2.40 -13.13 -19.63
CA PHE A 113 -2.12 -14.38 -18.96
C PHE A 113 -3.29 -14.81 -18.09
N GLU A 114 -3.63 -16.09 -18.16
CA GLU A 114 -4.44 -16.75 -17.15
C GLU A 114 -3.52 -17.34 -16.08
N VAL A 115 -3.78 -17.03 -14.82
CA VAL A 115 -3.04 -17.53 -13.67
C VAL A 115 -3.98 -18.31 -12.77
N ILE A 116 -3.66 -19.59 -12.56
CA ILE A 116 -4.44 -20.51 -11.72
C ILE A 116 -3.69 -20.70 -10.41
N ASP A 117 -4.35 -20.33 -9.31
CA ASP A 117 -3.80 -20.47 -7.97
C ASP A 117 -3.98 -21.88 -7.39
N ARG A 118 -3.40 -22.13 -6.21
CA ARG A 118 -3.50 -23.46 -5.56
C ARG A 118 -4.90 -23.87 -5.14
N LYS A 119 -5.84 -22.92 -5.10
CA LYS A 119 -7.26 -23.16 -4.80
C LYS A 119 -8.06 -23.35 -6.10
N CYS A 120 -7.39 -23.55 -7.23
CA CYS A 120 -7.97 -23.68 -8.56
C CYS A 120 -8.81 -22.46 -8.98
N ARG A 121 -8.50 -21.27 -8.44
CA ARG A 121 -9.13 -20.03 -8.87
C ARG A 121 -8.34 -19.42 -10.02
N CYS A 122 -9.05 -19.01 -11.06
CA CYS A 122 -8.46 -18.37 -12.23
C CYS A 122 -8.49 -16.85 -12.10
N PHE A 123 -7.37 -16.22 -12.41
CA PHE A 123 -7.23 -14.77 -12.50
C PHE A 123 -6.64 -14.40 -13.86
N VAL A 124 -7.10 -13.30 -14.43
CA VAL A 124 -6.56 -12.77 -15.69
C VAL A 124 -5.65 -11.59 -15.36
N VAL A 125 -4.45 -11.61 -15.94
CA VAL A 125 -3.43 -10.58 -15.81
C VAL A 125 -3.13 -10.02 -17.18
N ASN A 126 -3.26 -8.71 -17.33
CA ASN A 126 -2.79 -7.97 -18.49
C ASN A 126 -1.63 -7.07 -18.07
N LEU A 127 -0.42 -7.40 -18.54
CA LEU A 127 0.80 -6.66 -18.21
C LEU A 127 0.87 -5.30 -18.93
N ASN A 128 0.34 -5.19 -20.15
CA ASN A 128 0.36 -3.92 -20.89
C ASN A 128 -0.51 -2.85 -20.21
N SER A 129 -1.75 -3.21 -19.84
CA SER A 129 -2.66 -2.29 -19.11
C SER A 129 -2.44 -2.28 -17.60
N ARG A 130 -1.57 -3.14 -17.07
CA ARG A 130 -1.28 -3.32 -15.63
C ARG A 130 -2.53 -3.66 -14.81
N ILE A 131 -3.38 -4.52 -15.36
CA ILE A 131 -4.65 -4.93 -14.76
C ILE A 131 -4.55 -6.38 -14.31
N CYS A 132 -5.08 -6.67 -13.12
CA CYS A 132 -5.33 -8.04 -12.67
C CYS A 132 -6.78 -8.15 -12.17
N THR A 133 -7.47 -9.25 -12.48
CA THR A 133 -8.84 -9.45 -12.00
C THR A 133 -8.96 -9.54 -10.48
N CYS A 134 -7.86 -9.73 -9.74
CA CYS A 134 -7.87 -9.63 -8.29
C CYS A 134 -8.00 -8.19 -7.76
N GLY A 135 -7.75 -7.17 -8.60
CA GLY A 135 -7.90 -5.75 -8.28
C GLY A 135 -6.77 -5.14 -7.43
N GLN A 136 -5.81 -5.92 -6.94
CA GLN A 136 -4.79 -5.43 -6.00
C GLN A 136 -3.80 -4.47 -6.65
N ILE A 137 -3.30 -4.76 -7.86
CA ILE A 137 -2.33 -3.87 -8.52
C ILE A 137 -2.95 -2.51 -8.87
N GLN A 138 -4.25 -2.47 -9.16
CA GLN A 138 -4.98 -1.23 -9.44
C GLN A 138 -5.23 -0.40 -8.17
N LEU A 139 -5.33 -1.06 -7.01
CA LEU A 139 -5.57 -0.43 -5.72
C LEU A 139 -4.29 0.07 -5.08
N ASP A 140 -3.35 -0.83 -4.93
CA ASP A 140 -2.13 -0.59 -4.17
C ASP A 140 -1.03 -0.02 -5.07
N HIS A 141 -1.18 -0.05 -6.39
CA HIS A 141 -0.10 0.31 -7.33
C HIS A 141 1.18 -0.48 -7.06
N PHE A 142 1.02 -1.67 -6.48
CA PHE A 142 2.05 -2.65 -6.14
C PHE A 142 1.65 -3.99 -6.73
N VAL A 143 2.61 -4.77 -7.23
CA VAL A 143 2.33 -6.05 -7.88
C VAL A 143 1.65 -7.03 -6.92
N CYS A 144 0.61 -7.71 -7.40
CA CYS A 144 0.00 -8.82 -6.68
C CYS A 144 0.67 -10.15 -7.05
N VAL A 145 0.39 -11.21 -6.29
CA VAL A 145 0.98 -12.54 -6.53
C VAL A 145 0.75 -13.07 -7.95
N TYR A 146 -0.41 -12.78 -8.55
CA TYR A 146 -0.76 -13.22 -9.91
C TYR A 146 0.05 -12.46 -10.97
N VAL A 147 0.26 -11.15 -10.76
CA VAL A 147 1.11 -10.33 -11.64
C VAL A 147 2.56 -10.80 -11.55
N VAL A 148 3.04 -11.13 -10.35
CA VAL A 148 4.39 -11.68 -10.16
C VAL A 148 4.54 -13.03 -10.88
N ALA A 149 3.52 -13.90 -10.84
CA ALA A 149 3.51 -15.16 -11.59
C ALA A 149 3.60 -14.94 -13.11
N ALA A 150 2.77 -14.04 -13.65
CA ALA A 150 2.78 -13.70 -15.06
C ALA A 150 4.14 -13.13 -15.52
N ILE A 151 4.72 -12.20 -14.74
CA ILE A 151 6.06 -11.65 -15.00
C ILE A 151 7.12 -12.75 -14.96
N GLY A 152 7.07 -13.64 -13.96
CA GLY A 152 8.02 -14.75 -13.82
C GLY A 152 7.98 -15.75 -14.98
N SER A 153 6.86 -15.86 -15.70
CA SER A 153 6.73 -16.70 -16.89
C SER A 153 7.39 -16.12 -18.15
N ARG A 154 7.79 -14.85 -18.13
CA ARG A 154 8.38 -14.13 -19.27
C ARG A 154 9.81 -13.67 -18.95
N PRO A 155 10.82 -14.27 -19.60
CA PRO A 155 12.20 -13.80 -19.47
C PRO A 155 12.36 -12.32 -19.84
N GLY A 156 13.20 -11.60 -19.11
CA GLY A 156 13.51 -10.19 -19.38
C GLY A 156 12.56 -9.17 -18.73
N LEU A 157 11.43 -9.60 -18.16
CA LEU A 157 10.57 -8.70 -17.39
C LEU A 157 10.99 -8.61 -15.92
N SER A 158 10.84 -7.42 -15.35
CA SER A 158 11.16 -7.15 -13.94
C SER A 158 9.94 -6.67 -13.18
N CYS A 159 9.69 -7.23 -12.00
CA CYS A 159 8.60 -6.78 -11.12
C CYS A 159 8.70 -5.29 -10.78
N TYR A 160 9.92 -4.74 -10.65
CA TYR A 160 10.13 -3.34 -10.36
C TYR A 160 9.51 -2.40 -11.41
N SER A 161 9.43 -2.80 -12.68
CA SER A 161 8.82 -2.00 -13.75
C SER A 161 7.31 -1.83 -13.63
N TYR A 162 6.67 -2.65 -12.79
CA TYR A 162 5.23 -2.67 -12.55
C TYR A 162 4.84 -2.15 -11.15
N ILE A 163 5.82 -1.72 -10.36
CA ILE A 163 5.62 -1.15 -9.03
C ILE A 163 5.69 0.37 -9.14
N SER A 164 4.75 1.07 -8.51
CA SER A 164 4.74 2.53 -8.48
C SER A 164 5.98 3.10 -7.80
N SER A 165 6.41 4.27 -8.28
CA SER A 165 7.53 5.02 -7.73
C SER A 165 7.34 5.35 -6.24
N TYR A 166 6.11 5.41 -5.73
CA TYR A 166 5.82 5.64 -4.30
C TYR A 166 6.52 4.66 -3.35
N TYR A 167 6.86 3.47 -3.83
CA TYR A 167 7.52 2.43 -3.04
C TYR A 167 9.05 2.47 -3.13
N THR A 168 9.59 3.33 -3.98
CA THR A 168 11.02 3.43 -4.26
C THR A 168 11.78 4.09 -3.12
N ARG A 169 13.06 3.74 -3.02
CA ARG A 169 14.00 4.37 -2.10
C ARG A 169 14.07 5.89 -2.30
N GLU A 170 14.03 6.35 -3.55
CA GLU A 170 14.12 7.76 -3.90
C GLU A 170 12.94 8.54 -3.30
N HIS A 171 11.71 8.03 -3.47
CA HIS A 171 10.51 8.66 -2.89
C HIS A 171 10.49 8.55 -1.36
N LEU A 172 10.98 7.44 -0.81
CA LEU A 172 11.12 7.28 0.64
C LEU A 172 12.09 8.34 1.22
N LEU A 173 13.23 8.56 0.58
CA LEU A 173 14.19 9.60 0.98
C LEU A 173 13.59 10.99 0.86
N ALA A 174 12.92 11.29 -0.26
CA ALA A 174 12.24 12.56 -0.46
C ALA A 174 11.21 12.86 0.63
N THR A 175 10.43 11.83 1.03
CA THR A 175 9.40 11.96 2.08
C THR A 175 9.98 12.40 3.42
N TRP A 176 11.17 11.92 3.78
CA TRP A 176 11.82 12.19 5.07
C TRP A 176 12.98 13.18 4.97
N ASN A 177 13.10 13.91 3.86
CA ASN A 177 14.21 14.84 3.68
C ASN A 177 14.06 16.12 4.52
N GLY A 178 12.81 16.48 4.87
CA GLY A 178 12.49 17.66 5.66
C GLY A 178 13.30 17.76 6.96
N ILE A 179 13.73 18.97 7.30
CA ILE A 179 14.46 19.26 8.53
C ILE A 179 13.51 19.98 9.48
N MET A 180 13.36 19.42 10.68
CA MET A 180 12.67 20.11 11.78
C MET A 180 13.71 20.75 12.69
N HIS A 181 13.88 22.06 12.56
CA HIS A 181 14.85 22.82 13.35
C HIS A 181 14.42 22.87 14.84
N PRO A 182 15.38 22.76 15.78
CA PRO A 182 15.12 23.03 17.18
C PRO A 182 14.71 24.50 17.34
N ILE A 183 13.79 24.76 18.27
CA ILE A 183 13.51 26.11 18.74
C ILE A 183 14.33 26.28 20.02
N GLY A 184 15.18 27.30 20.05
CA GLY A 184 15.85 27.70 21.28
C GLY A 184 14.85 28.31 22.26
N ASP A 185 15.21 28.35 23.54
CA ASP A 185 14.41 29.11 24.50
C ASP A 185 14.36 30.57 24.04
N LEU A 186 13.16 31.15 24.02
CA LEU A 186 13.03 32.60 23.96
C LEU A 186 13.54 33.09 25.31
N GLU A 187 14.66 33.81 25.32
CA GLU A 187 15.03 34.61 26.48
C GLU A 187 13.87 35.56 26.77
N ASP A 188 13.25 35.40 27.95
CA ASP A 188 12.27 36.34 28.50
C ASP A 188 12.95 37.66 28.89
#